data_AF-A0A7Y4ZVC1-F1
#
_entry.id   AF-A0A7Y4ZVC1-F1
#
_cell.length_a   1.000
_cell.length_b   1.000
_cell.length_c   1.000
_cell.angle_alpha   90.00
_cell.angle_beta   90.00
_cell.angle_gamma   90.00
#
_symmetry.space_group_name_H-M   'P 1'
#
loop_
_entity.id
_entity.type
_entity.pdbx_description
1 polymer ?
#
loop_
_entity_poly.entity_id
_entity_poly.type
_entity_poly.pdbx_seq_one_letter_code
_entity_poly.pdbx_strand_id
1 'polypeptide(L)'
;MDQISAEYDRDFAGQSRATRDLSAPDALLERTSSVLRRIDEIPMAAQGPQLTSLRELVTGSQDVYQQERKAIVQARSQGPEFEEFSLLATQANFVFARYGRHFAGQDRGSRDTGLLAEMIEDLKAIKKRMTGIHNKKKSGNYERDLDVVASNLTMYEAELGEIQKAQKEGTPEEQAGLLATLANSQFAVYRNHFAGQSRTTRRPQLLMRAVDNLKRIKQRMEALAVENVDSEHNPKNIEIVAQNLSMYETELGEIRKARQSTSMVDLMGMLGGNANETFEGYRKGYAGKNRGEVDLEQLGIICDRLGEILRQMVDLSRAEENDTNERNIEIVCDQLAMYEQEFEAVRNVQAPKKS
;
A
#
# COMPACT_ATOMS: atom_id res chain seq x y z
N MET A 1 -6.82 -13.73 -21.91
CA MET A 1 -6.01 -13.33 -20.75
C MET A 1 -6.72 -13.64 -19.45
N ASP A 2 -8.00 -13.29 -19.33
CA ASP A 2 -8.81 -13.54 -18.13
C ASP A 2 -8.78 -14.98 -17.62
N GLN A 3 -8.76 -15.97 -18.52
CA GLN A 3 -8.60 -17.39 -18.14
C GLN A 3 -7.22 -17.73 -17.57
N ILE A 4 -6.15 -17.10 -18.05
CA ILE A 4 -4.77 -17.30 -17.55
C ILE A 4 -4.65 -16.65 -16.16
N SER A 5 -5.20 -15.44 -15.99
CA SER A 5 -5.23 -14.75 -14.70
C SER A 5 -6.07 -15.50 -13.67
N ALA A 6 -7.26 -15.99 -14.04
CA ALA A 6 -8.10 -16.78 -13.14
C ALA A 6 -7.48 -18.13 -12.75
N GLU A 7 -6.67 -18.72 -13.64
CA GLU A 7 -5.91 -19.94 -13.35
C GLU A 7 -4.76 -19.66 -12.38
N TYR A 8 -4.05 -18.54 -12.57
CA TYR A 8 -3.08 -18.07 -11.59
C TYR A 8 -3.73 -17.85 -10.21
N ASP A 9 -4.85 -17.14 -10.16
CA ASP A 9 -5.59 -16.89 -8.92
C ASP A 9 -6.17 -18.17 -8.30
N ARG A 10 -6.39 -19.25 -9.07
CA ARG A 10 -6.89 -20.52 -8.54
C ARG A 10 -5.75 -21.40 -8.01
N ASP A 11 -4.66 -21.47 -8.77
CA ASP A 11 -3.63 -22.48 -8.57
C ASP A 11 -2.47 -21.97 -7.69
N PHE A 12 -2.32 -20.64 -7.55
CA PHE A 12 -1.25 -20.02 -6.79
C PHE A 12 -1.75 -19.22 -5.60
N ALA A 13 -2.97 -18.71 -5.64
CA ALA A 13 -3.47 -17.88 -4.54
C ALA A 13 -3.64 -18.73 -3.27
N GLY A 14 -2.89 -18.39 -2.21
CA GLY A 14 -3.01 -19.02 -0.91
C GLY A 14 -2.44 -20.44 -0.82
N GLN A 15 -1.35 -20.74 -1.52
CA GLN A 15 -0.55 -21.95 -1.28
C GLN A 15 0.87 -21.56 -0.85
N SER A 16 1.47 -22.20 0.15
CA SER A 16 2.86 -21.90 0.49
C SER A 16 3.79 -22.13 -0.71
N ARG A 17 4.64 -21.14 -1.01
CA ARG A 17 5.63 -21.20 -2.10
C ARG A 17 6.59 -22.38 -1.94
N ALA A 18 6.87 -22.86 -0.73
CA ALA A 18 7.65 -24.09 -0.53
C ALA A 18 6.94 -25.36 -1.04
N THR A 19 5.60 -25.36 -1.11
CA THR A 19 4.82 -26.55 -1.50
C THR A 19 4.27 -26.50 -2.93
N ARG A 20 4.13 -25.31 -3.54
CA ARG A 20 3.61 -25.11 -4.92
C ARG A 20 4.33 -25.91 -6.00
N ASP A 21 3.57 -26.47 -6.94
CA ASP A 21 4.13 -27.18 -8.11
C ASP A 21 4.79 -26.19 -9.09
N LEU A 22 6.04 -26.49 -9.48
CA LEU A 22 6.80 -25.72 -10.46
C LEU A 22 6.30 -25.91 -11.90
N SER A 23 5.53 -26.97 -12.17
CA SER A 23 4.96 -27.20 -13.51
C SER A 23 3.88 -26.17 -13.87
N ALA A 24 3.14 -25.67 -12.89
CA ALA A 24 2.07 -24.71 -13.10
C ALA A 24 2.57 -23.32 -13.58
N PRO A 25 3.60 -22.68 -12.97
CA PRO A 25 4.06 -21.38 -13.44
C PRO A 25 4.77 -21.52 -14.80
N ASP A 26 5.42 -22.66 -15.05
CA ASP A 26 5.98 -22.99 -16.37
C ASP A 26 4.89 -23.02 -17.44
N ALA A 27 3.73 -23.64 -17.17
CA ALA A 27 2.59 -23.66 -18.09
C ALA A 27 1.99 -22.27 -18.35
N LEU A 28 1.90 -21.42 -17.32
CA LEU A 28 1.44 -20.03 -17.49
C LEU A 28 2.43 -19.20 -18.32
N LEU A 29 3.74 -19.40 -18.11
CA LEU A 29 4.80 -18.77 -18.89
C LEU A 29 4.80 -19.20 -20.36
N GLU A 30 4.58 -20.48 -20.64
CA GLU A 30 4.44 -20.97 -22.02
C GLU A 30 3.22 -20.34 -22.72
N ARG A 31 2.09 -20.26 -22.02
CA ARG A 31 0.85 -19.69 -22.58
C ARG A 31 0.97 -18.19 -22.82
N THR A 32 1.53 -17.43 -21.89
CA THR A 32 1.77 -15.99 -22.09
C THR A 32 2.77 -15.73 -23.21
N SER A 33 3.84 -16.53 -23.30
CA SER A 33 4.80 -16.47 -24.42
C SER A 33 4.14 -16.77 -25.76
N SER A 34 3.22 -17.73 -25.82
CA SER A 34 2.45 -18.06 -27.02
C SER A 34 1.54 -16.90 -27.46
N VAL A 35 0.91 -16.20 -26.50
CA VAL A 35 0.11 -15.01 -26.80
C VAL A 35 0.98 -13.88 -27.34
N LEU A 36 2.14 -13.61 -26.74
CA LEU A 36 3.08 -12.60 -27.25
C LEU A 36 3.56 -12.94 -28.67
N ARG A 37 3.91 -14.20 -28.93
CA ARG A 37 4.33 -14.64 -30.26
C ARG A 37 3.25 -14.41 -31.31
N ARG A 38 1.99 -14.70 -30.98
CA ARG A 38 0.85 -14.42 -31.87
C ARG A 38 0.64 -12.93 -32.13
N ILE A 39 0.92 -12.08 -31.16
CA ILE A 39 0.90 -10.62 -31.35
C ILE A 39 2.05 -10.21 -32.29
N ASP A 40 3.24 -10.78 -32.13
CA ASP A 40 4.42 -10.53 -32.96
C ASP A 40 4.24 -10.98 -34.42
N GLU A 41 3.44 -12.02 -34.65
CA GLU A 41 3.10 -12.52 -36.00
C GLU A 41 2.19 -11.55 -36.78
N ILE A 42 1.55 -10.58 -36.12
CA ILE A 42 0.69 -9.58 -36.76
C ILE A 42 1.56 -8.42 -37.28
N PRO A 43 1.50 -8.09 -38.60
CA PRO A 43 2.28 -6.99 -39.16
C PRO A 43 2.06 -5.67 -38.42
N MET A 44 3.13 -4.89 -38.18
CA MET A 44 3.05 -3.62 -37.43
C MET A 44 1.98 -2.65 -37.98
N ALA A 45 1.76 -2.63 -39.30
CA ALA A 45 0.73 -1.81 -39.93
C ALA A 45 -0.72 -2.21 -39.56
N ALA A 46 -0.92 -3.43 -39.06
CA ALA A 46 -2.19 -3.97 -38.59
C ALA A 46 -2.28 -4.03 -37.06
N GLN A 47 -1.23 -3.62 -36.33
CA GLN A 47 -1.24 -3.53 -34.88
C GLN A 47 -1.99 -2.28 -34.44
N GLY A 48 -3.30 -2.43 -34.22
CA GLY A 48 -4.13 -1.38 -33.64
C GLY A 48 -3.86 -1.19 -32.13
N PRO A 49 -4.37 -0.11 -31.52
CA PRO A 49 -4.17 0.20 -30.11
C PRO A 49 -4.52 -0.94 -29.14
N GLN A 50 -5.54 -1.74 -29.48
CA GLN A 50 -6.00 -2.89 -28.70
C GLN A 50 -4.94 -4.01 -28.59
N LEU A 51 -4.16 -4.24 -29.65
CA LEU A 51 -3.07 -5.22 -29.67
C LEU A 51 -1.89 -4.75 -28.81
N THR A 52 -1.60 -3.44 -28.83
CA THR A 52 -0.56 -2.84 -27.98
C THR A 52 -0.92 -2.99 -26.50
N SER A 53 -2.15 -2.64 -26.11
CA SER A 53 -2.62 -2.81 -24.72
C SER A 53 -2.62 -4.28 -24.28
N LEU A 54 -3.03 -5.19 -25.17
CA LEU A 54 -2.97 -6.62 -24.89
C LEU A 54 -1.51 -7.10 -24.70
N ARG A 55 -0.58 -6.63 -25.53
CA ARG A 55 0.85 -6.95 -25.41
C ARG A 55 1.41 -6.50 -24.06
N GLU A 56 1.12 -5.27 -23.66
CA GLU A 56 1.55 -4.74 -22.36
C GLU A 56 1.00 -5.56 -21.19
N LEU A 57 -0.29 -5.92 -21.24
CA LEU A 57 -0.95 -6.75 -20.24
C LEU A 57 -0.28 -8.13 -20.13
N VAL A 58 -0.01 -8.77 -21.27
CA VAL A 58 0.61 -10.11 -21.31
C VAL A 58 2.05 -10.05 -20.82
N THR A 59 2.80 -9.00 -21.19
CA THR A 59 4.18 -8.80 -20.74
C THR A 59 4.23 -8.62 -19.22
N GLY A 60 3.37 -7.76 -18.66
CA GLY A 60 3.28 -7.59 -17.21
C GLY A 60 2.88 -8.88 -16.48
N SER A 61 1.94 -9.65 -17.03
CA SER A 61 1.56 -10.95 -16.47
C SER A 61 2.72 -11.96 -16.51
N GLN A 62 3.50 -11.97 -17.60
CA GLN A 62 4.65 -12.84 -17.75
C GLN A 62 5.74 -12.53 -16.72
N ASP A 63 6.01 -11.25 -16.45
CA ASP A 63 6.96 -10.84 -15.42
C ASP A 63 6.54 -11.33 -14.03
N VAL A 64 5.26 -11.24 -13.69
CA VAL A 64 4.70 -11.79 -12.44
C VAL A 64 4.96 -13.29 -12.35
N TYR A 65 4.65 -14.06 -13.40
CA TYR A 65 4.83 -15.52 -13.38
C TYR A 65 6.31 -15.93 -13.33
N GLN A 66 7.22 -15.18 -13.96
CA GLN A 66 8.65 -15.43 -13.89
C GLN A 66 9.21 -15.18 -12.48
N GLN A 67 8.75 -14.10 -11.84
CA GLN A 67 9.12 -13.80 -10.46
C GLN A 67 8.59 -14.87 -9.51
N GLU A 68 7.34 -15.30 -9.69
CA GLU A 68 6.71 -16.34 -8.88
C GLU A 68 7.48 -17.67 -8.99
N ARG A 69 7.83 -18.10 -10.21
CA ARG A 69 8.65 -19.30 -10.41
C ARG A 69 9.98 -19.23 -9.66
N LYS A 70 10.69 -18.09 -9.75
CA LYS A 70 11.96 -17.90 -9.02
C LYS A 70 11.75 -17.96 -7.51
N ALA A 71 10.66 -17.36 -7.01
CA ALA A 71 10.33 -17.37 -5.59
C ALA A 71 10.03 -18.79 -5.07
N ILE A 72 9.28 -19.61 -5.82
CA ILE A 72 9.00 -21.02 -5.48
C ILE A 72 10.29 -21.84 -5.39
N VAL A 73 11.19 -21.71 -6.37
CA VAL A 73 12.49 -22.41 -6.36
C VAL A 73 13.32 -22.00 -5.13
N GLN A 74 13.36 -20.71 -4.83
CA GLN A 74 14.11 -20.21 -3.68
C GLN A 74 13.51 -20.68 -2.36
N ALA A 75 12.18 -20.60 -2.18
CA ALA A 75 11.47 -21.06 -0.99
C ALA A 75 11.72 -22.55 -0.71
N ARG A 76 11.59 -23.40 -1.74
CA ARG A 76 11.89 -24.85 -1.64
C ARG A 76 13.33 -25.14 -1.20
N SER A 77 14.29 -24.32 -1.63
CA SER A 77 15.71 -24.55 -1.34
C SER A 77 16.16 -24.02 0.03
N GLN A 78 15.44 -23.07 0.63
CA GLN A 78 15.94 -22.31 1.80
C GLN A 78 15.14 -22.52 3.09
N GLY A 79 14.00 -23.22 3.06
CA GLY A 79 13.25 -23.63 4.25
C GLY A 79 12.36 -22.53 4.86
N PRO A 80 11.71 -22.79 6.01
CA PRO A 80 10.68 -21.91 6.59
C PRO A 80 11.18 -20.50 6.96
N GLU A 81 12.44 -20.36 7.40
CA GLU A 81 13.00 -19.04 7.72
C GLU A 81 13.09 -18.13 6.49
N PHE A 82 13.15 -18.69 5.28
CA PHE A 82 13.11 -17.92 4.04
C PHE A 82 11.72 -17.38 3.75
N GLU A 83 10.66 -18.13 4.04
CA GLU A 83 9.29 -17.66 3.83
C GLU A 83 8.97 -16.49 4.76
N GLU A 84 9.34 -16.59 6.04
CA GLU A 84 9.17 -15.48 7.00
C GLU A 84 10.00 -14.25 6.57
N PHE A 85 11.26 -14.44 6.17
CA PHE A 85 12.10 -13.35 5.71
C PHE A 85 11.57 -12.70 4.42
N SER A 86 11.12 -13.51 3.46
CA SER A 86 10.57 -13.04 2.18
C SER A 86 9.28 -12.24 2.37
N LEU A 87 8.42 -12.63 3.32
CA LEU A 87 7.25 -11.85 3.68
C LEU A 87 7.66 -10.48 4.27
N LEU A 88 8.66 -10.45 5.15
CA LEU A 88 9.17 -9.19 5.73
C LEU A 88 9.80 -8.28 4.67
N ALA A 89 10.56 -8.83 3.73
CA ALA A 89 11.14 -8.07 2.61
C ALA A 89 10.03 -7.51 1.70
N THR A 90 9.00 -8.30 1.42
CA THR A 90 7.81 -7.87 0.68
C THR A 90 7.09 -6.73 1.40
N GLN A 91 6.91 -6.83 2.72
CA GLN A 91 6.33 -5.75 3.53
C GLN A 91 7.17 -4.47 3.51
N ALA A 92 8.50 -4.57 3.54
CA ALA A 92 9.37 -3.41 3.40
C ALA A 92 9.17 -2.74 2.03
N ASN A 93 9.08 -3.52 0.96
CA ASN A 93 8.84 -2.99 -0.39
C ASN A 93 7.51 -2.24 -0.49
N PHE A 94 6.44 -2.71 0.19
CA PHE A 94 5.18 -1.95 0.26
C PHE A 94 5.31 -0.63 1.01
N VAL A 95 6.14 -0.57 2.05
CA VAL A 95 6.46 0.70 2.72
C VAL A 95 7.23 1.63 1.78
N PHE A 96 8.16 1.11 0.97
CA PHE A 96 8.88 1.90 -0.04
C PHE A 96 7.94 2.42 -1.14
N ALA A 97 7.05 1.57 -1.65
CA ALA A 97 6.06 1.97 -2.64
C ALA A 97 5.13 3.06 -2.09
N ARG A 98 4.67 2.92 -0.84
CA ARG A 98 3.86 3.94 -0.15
C ARG A 98 4.60 5.27 -0.04
N TYR A 99 5.92 5.25 0.22
CA TYR A 99 6.73 6.48 0.19
C TYR A 99 6.74 7.12 -1.20
N GLY A 100 6.95 6.31 -2.24
CA GLY A 100 6.91 6.76 -3.63
C GLY A 100 5.59 7.44 -4.01
N ARG A 101 4.45 6.95 -3.51
CA ARG A 101 3.14 7.57 -3.76
C ARG A 101 2.91 8.87 -3.01
N HIS A 102 3.26 8.90 -1.73
CA HIS A 102 2.83 9.96 -0.81
C HIS A 102 3.87 11.06 -0.56
N PHE A 103 5.12 10.87 -0.99
CA PHE A 103 6.20 11.81 -0.68
C PHE A 103 7.04 12.20 -1.90
N ALA A 104 7.29 11.27 -2.82
CA ALA A 104 8.13 11.56 -3.97
C ALA A 104 7.49 12.62 -4.89
N GLY A 105 8.24 13.69 -5.20
CA GLY A 105 7.78 14.76 -6.09
C GLY A 105 6.75 15.73 -5.47
N GLN A 106 6.29 15.52 -4.24
CA GLN A 106 5.37 16.43 -3.55
C GLN A 106 6.13 17.59 -2.90
N ASP A 107 5.47 18.73 -2.66
CA ASP A 107 6.07 19.79 -1.85
C ASP A 107 6.37 19.31 -0.42
N ARG A 108 7.47 19.76 0.19
CA ARG A 108 7.84 19.29 1.54
C ARG A 108 6.86 19.78 2.60
N GLY A 109 6.35 21.00 2.50
CA GLY A 109 5.40 21.55 3.46
C GLY A 109 4.11 20.74 3.51
N SER A 110 3.61 20.29 2.35
CA SER A 110 2.31 19.59 2.25
C SER A 110 2.31 18.12 2.67
N ARG A 111 3.47 17.52 2.98
CA ARG A 111 3.58 16.08 3.27
C ARG A 111 3.06 15.70 4.67
N ASP A 112 2.48 14.52 4.79
CA ASP A 112 1.93 13.99 6.05
C ASP A 112 3.03 13.42 6.95
N THR A 113 3.45 14.20 7.95
CA THR A 113 4.46 13.77 8.94
C THR A 113 4.01 12.57 9.77
N GLY A 114 2.71 12.42 10.02
CA GLY A 114 2.17 11.30 10.79
C GLY A 114 2.22 9.99 10.01
N LEU A 115 1.99 10.05 8.69
CA LEU A 115 2.19 8.91 7.80
C LEU A 115 3.68 8.51 7.74
N LEU A 116 4.59 9.46 7.57
CA LEU A 116 6.03 9.16 7.52
C LEU A 116 6.52 8.54 8.84
N ALA A 117 6.05 9.05 9.98
CA ALA A 117 6.35 8.48 11.29
C ALA A 117 5.82 7.04 11.43
N GLU A 118 4.61 6.73 10.96
CA GLU A 118 4.09 5.35 10.94
C GLU A 118 4.99 4.43 10.09
N MET A 119 5.39 4.89 8.90
CA MET A 119 6.27 4.12 8.01
C MET A 119 7.65 3.87 8.61
N ILE A 120 8.21 4.84 9.33
CA ILE A 120 9.47 4.68 10.09
C ILE A 120 9.32 3.56 11.12
N GLU A 121 8.23 3.55 11.89
CA GLU A 121 7.98 2.51 12.89
C GLU A 121 7.75 1.13 12.26
N ASP A 122 7.08 1.06 11.10
CA ASP A 122 6.96 -0.18 10.33
C ASP A 122 8.34 -0.72 9.93
N LEU A 123 9.20 0.13 9.35
CA LEU A 123 10.54 -0.27 8.93
C LEU A 123 11.41 -0.69 10.13
N LYS A 124 11.30 -0.03 11.28
CA LYS A 124 11.99 -0.45 12.51
C LYS A 124 11.54 -1.84 12.94
N ALA A 125 10.23 -2.10 12.94
CA ALA A 125 9.68 -3.39 13.29
C ALA A 125 10.11 -4.50 12.31
N ILE A 126 10.09 -4.21 11.02
CA ILE A 126 10.54 -5.12 9.95
C ILE A 126 12.04 -5.41 10.09
N LYS A 127 12.88 -4.38 10.19
CA LYS A 127 14.33 -4.49 10.36
C LYS A 127 14.68 -5.35 11.57
N LYS A 128 14.01 -5.14 12.71
CA LYS A 128 14.23 -5.92 13.93
C LYS A 128 13.99 -7.41 13.70
N ARG A 129 12.92 -7.76 12.98
CA ARG A 129 12.56 -9.16 12.69
C ARG A 129 13.50 -9.79 11.67
N MET A 130 13.77 -9.10 10.57
CA MET A 130 14.74 -9.54 9.56
C MET A 130 16.12 -9.78 10.20
N THR A 131 16.55 -8.92 11.11
CA THR A 131 17.81 -9.09 11.87
C THR A 131 17.76 -10.34 12.74
N GLY A 132 16.62 -10.60 13.41
CA GLY A 132 16.41 -11.82 14.19
C GLY A 132 16.56 -13.09 13.35
N ILE A 133 15.97 -13.12 12.15
CA ILE A 133 16.07 -14.26 11.23
C ILE A 133 17.49 -14.39 10.68
N HIS A 134 18.09 -13.29 10.22
CA HIS A 134 19.45 -13.27 9.70
C HIS A 134 20.49 -13.74 10.73
N ASN A 135 20.25 -13.48 12.02
CA ASN A 135 21.11 -13.98 13.10
C ASN A 135 20.97 -15.49 13.33
N LYS A 136 19.82 -16.09 13.03
CA LYS A 136 19.63 -17.55 13.04
C LYS A 136 20.26 -18.21 11.82
N LYS A 137 20.13 -17.60 10.64
CA LYS A 137 20.64 -18.12 9.38
C LYS A 137 21.31 -17.00 8.57
N LYS A 138 22.64 -16.99 8.57
CA LYS A 138 23.43 -16.02 7.81
C LYS A 138 23.29 -16.31 6.31
N SER A 139 22.93 -15.28 5.57
CA SER A 139 22.79 -15.29 4.12
C SER A 139 23.16 -13.92 3.58
N GLY A 140 24.01 -13.87 2.54
CA GLY A 140 24.40 -12.60 1.92
C GLY A 140 23.22 -11.89 1.24
N ASN A 141 22.16 -12.62 0.84
CA ASN A 141 20.95 -11.99 0.33
C ASN A 141 20.17 -11.27 1.45
N TYR A 142 20.08 -11.90 2.63
CA TYR A 142 19.41 -11.28 3.79
C TYR A 142 20.12 -10.01 4.26
N GLU A 143 21.45 -10.01 4.19
CA GLU A 143 22.26 -8.83 4.52
C GLU A 143 21.96 -7.65 3.58
N ARG A 144 21.91 -7.90 2.26
CA ARG A 144 21.55 -6.85 1.28
C ARG A 144 20.16 -6.26 1.54
N ASP A 145 19.16 -7.11 1.77
CA ASP A 145 17.79 -6.63 2.04
C ASP A 145 17.71 -5.83 3.35
N LEU A 146 18.46 -6.26 4.37
CA LEU A 146 18.61 -5.51 5.62
C LEU A 146 19.25 -4.14 5.42
N ASP A 147 20.27 -4.06 4.57
CA ASP A 147 20.95 -2.79 4.24
C ASP A 147 20.01 -1.84 3.51
N VAL A 148 19.21 -2.34 2.56
CA VAL A 148 18.19 -1.53 1.86
C VAL A 148 17.17 -0.98 2.84
N VAL A 149 16.67 -1.80 3.77
CA VAL A 149 15.74 -1.37 4.83
C VAL A 149 16.39 -0.34 5.74
N ALA A 150 17.64 -0.57 6.17
CA ALA A 150 18.37 0.36 7.02
C ALA A 150 18.61 1.71 6.35
N SER A 151 19.00 1.72 5.08
CA SER A 151 19.22 2.93 4.31
C SER A 151 17.94 3.75 4.14
N ASN A 152 16.83 3.10 3.78
CA ASN A 152 15.54 3.79 3.65
C ASN A 152 15.04 4.33 5.00
N LEU A 153 15.22 3.58 6.09
CA LEU A 153 14.87 4.04 7.43
C LEU A 153 15.61 5.34 7.78
N THR A 154 16.93 5.39 7.58
CA THR A 154 17.73 6.60 7.82
C THR A 154 17.27 7.76 6.93
N MET A 155 16.96 7.50 5.66
CA MET A 155 16.44 8.52 4.75
C MET A 155 15.10 9.09 5.25
N TYR A 156 14.16 8.24 5.68
CA TYR A 156 12.85 8.68 6.16
C TYR A 156 12.94 9.46 7.47
N GLU A 157 13.80 9.04 8.40
CA GLU A 157 14.05 9.76 9.65
C GLU A 157 14.61 11.17 9.39
N ALA A 158 15.54 11.30 8.44
CA ALA A 158 16.06 12.60 8.02
C ALA A 158 14.96 13.46 7.34
N GLU A 159 14.21 12.86 6.41
CA GLU A 159 13.15 13.57 5.67
C GLU A 159 12.03 14.05 6.60
N LEU A 160 11.70 13.31 7.66
CA LEU A 160 10.74 13.77 8.68
C LEU A 160 11.18 15.08 9.33
N GLY A 161 12.47 15.22 9.64
CA GLY A 161 13.02 16.46 10.17
C GLY A 161 12.95 17.62 9.18
N GLU A 162 13.24 17.35 7.90
CA GLU A 162 13.19 18.36 6.84
C GLU A 162 11.76 18.83 6.54
N ILE A 163 10.78 17.92 6.54
CA ILE A 163 9.35 18.27 6.40
C ILE A 163 8.92 19.15 7.58
N GLN A 164 9.28 18.79 8.81
CA GLN A 164 8.92 19.58 9.99
C GLN A 164 9.52 20.98 9.98
N LYS A 165 10.71 21.17 9.41
CA LYS A 165 11.31 22.49 9.19
C LYS A 165 10.53 23.26 8.13
N ALA A 166 10.30 22.67 6.96
CA ALA A 166 9.56 23.29 5.86
C ALA A 166 8.15 23.73 6.29
N GLN A 167 7.47 22.93 7.12
CA GLN A 167 6.13 23.26 7.64
C GLN A 167 6.10 24.44 8.62
N LYS A 168 7.25 24.92 9.09
CA LYS A 168 7.37 26.09 9.99
C LYS A 168 7.92 27.32 9.26
N GLU A 169 8.30 27.16 7.99
CA GLU A 169 8.74 28.27 7.16
C GLU A 169 7.53 29.05 6.62
N GLY A 170 7.79 30.26 6.12
CA GLY A 170 6.75 31.14 5.59
C GLY A 170 6.10 32.03 6.64
N THR A 171 5.27 32.93 6.13
CA THR A 171 4.46 33.88 6.91
C THR A 171 3.36 33.15 7.70
N PRO A 172 2.81 33.75 8.77
CA PRO A 172 1.73 33.13 9.53
C PRO A 172 0.48 32.81 8.69
N GLU A 173 0.19 33.60 7.65
CA GLU A 173 -0.92 33.35 6.72
C GLU A 173 -0.66 32.12 5.83
N GLU A 174 0.56 32.00 5.28
CA GLU A 174 0.98 30.81 4.53
C GLU A 174 0.93 29.56 5.40
N GLN A 175 1.35 29.67 6.67
CA GLN A 175 1.26 28.57 7.64
C GLN A 175 -0.20 28.18 7.93
N ALA A 176 -1.10 29.14 8.08
CA ALA A 176 -2.53 28.86 8.26
C ALA A 176 -3.13 28.13 7.04
N GLY A 177 -2.79 28.58 5.83
CA GLY A 177 -3.18 27.91 4.58
C GLY A 177 -2.63 26.49 4.48
N LEU A 178 -1.36 26.30 4.85
CA LEU A 178 -0.73 24.98 4.87
C LEU A 178 -1.42 24.02 5.87
N LEU A 179 -1.74 24.50 7.07
CA LEU A 179 -2.45 23.71 8.08
C LEU A 179 -3.84 23.28 7.60
N ALA A 180 -4.54 24.15 6.85
CA ALA A 180 -5.82 23.79 6.24
C ALA A 180 -5.67 22.68 5.18
N THR A 181 -4.63 22.76 4.34
CA THR A 181 -4.29 21.70 3.38
C THR A 181 -3.99 20.38 4.10
N LEU A 182 -3.18 20.41 5.16
CA LEU A 182 -2.86 19.22 5.95
C LEU A 182 -4.11 18.62 6.62
N ALA A 183 -5.04 19.44 7.11
CA ALA A 183 -6.32 18.98 7.67
C ALA A 183 -7.17 18.28 6.60
N ASN A 184 -7.29 18.88 5.42
CA ASN A 184 -8.03 18.29 4.30
C ASN A 184 -7.46 16.94 3.88
N SER A 185 -6.12 16.77 3.89
CA SER A 185 -5.50 15.46 3.65
C SER A 185 -5.91 14.43 4.70
N GLN A 186 -6.04 14.81 5.97
CA GLN A 186 -6.54 13.88 7.00
C GLN A 186 -8.04 13.54 6.81
N PHE A 187 -8.84 14.50 6.35
CA PHE A 187 -10.24 14.22 6.01
C PHE A 187 -10.37 13.26 4.83
N ALA A 188 -9.47 13.38 3.84
CA ALA A 188 -9.39 12.44 2.73
C ALA A 188 -9.05 11.02 3.21
N VAL A 189 -8.12 10.86 4.16
CA VAL A 189 -7.83 9.55 4.78
C VAL A 189 -9.10 8.94 5.37
N TYR A 190 -9.89 9.70 6.12
CA TYR A 190 -11.15 9.18 6.67
C TYR A 190 -12.12 8.74 5.57
N ARG A 191 -12.34 9.60 4.57
CA ARG A 191 -13.25 9.31 3.45
C ARG A 191 -12.83 8.07 2.67
N ASN A 192 -11.53 7.90 2.44
CA ASN A 192 -11.00 6.83 1.59
C ASN A 192 -10.96 5.47 2.32
N HIS A 193 -10.73 5.46 3.65
CA HIS A 193 -10.52 4.22 4.41
C HIS A 193 -11.64 3.83 5.36
N PHE A 194 -12.53 4.76 5.74
CA PHE A 194 -13.52 4.54 6.79
C PHE A 194 -14.95 4.72 6.29
N ALA A 195 -15.21 5.73 5.45
CA ALA A 195 -16.57 5.98 4.96
C ALA A 195 -17.10 4.77 4.16
N GLY A 196 -18.31 4.32 4.50
CA GLY A 196 -18.97 3.19 3.85
C GLY A 196 -18.38 1.80 4.13
N GLN A 197 -17.32 1.68 4.94
CA GLN A 197 -16.70 0.39 5.26
C GLN A 197 -17.32 -0.27 6.50
N SER A 198 -17.18 -1.59 6.69
CA SER A 198 -17.59 -2.20 7.96
C SER A 198 -16.69 -1.75 9.11
N ARG A 199 -17.25 -1.49 10.30
CA ARG A 199 -16.46 -1.15 11.50
C ARG A 199 -15.47 -2.26 11.90
N THR A 200 -15.79 -3.51 11.60
CA THR A 200 -14.94 -4.67 11.93
C THR A 200 -13.70 -4.79 11.04
N THR A 201 -13.70 -4.21 9.83
CA THR A 201 -12.60 -4.33 8.86
C THR A 201 -11.71 -3.10 8.80
N ARG A 202 -12.15 -1.98 9.39
CA ARG A 202 -11.35 -0.74 9.51
C ARG A 202 -10.24 -0.91 10.54
N ARG A 203 -9.03 -0.43 10.21
CA ARG A 203 -7.87 -0.44 11.11
C ARG A 203 -7.97 0.69 12.15
N PRO A 204 -8.11 0.39 13.46
CA PRO A 204 -8.22 1.43 14.49
C PRO A 204 -7.01 2.37 14.56
N GLN A 205 -5.81 1.83 14.34
CA GLN A 205 -4.55 2.57 14.41
C GLN A 205 -4.44 3.65 13.33
N LEU A 206 -5.00 3.41 12.13
CA LEU A 206 -5.05 4.41 11.07
C LEU A 206 -5.95 5.60 11.45
N LEU A 207 -7.10 5.36 12.07
CA LEU A 207 -7.98 6.45 12.52
C LEU A 207 -7.37 7.20 13.70
N MET A 208 -6.72 6.47 14.61
CA MET A 208 -5.97 7.09 15.72
C MET A 208 -4.87 8.02 15.19
N ARG A 209 -4.11 7.61 14.16
CA ARG A 209 -3.13 8.47 13.48
C ARG A 209 -3.76 9.74 12.91
N ALA A 210 -4.90 9.61 12.23
CA ALA A 210 -5.62 10.76 11.67
C ALA A 210 -6.11 11.72 12.78
N VAL A 211 -6.64 11.18 13.88
CA VAL A 211 -7.04 11.95 15.07
C VAL A 211 -5.85 12.69 15.68
N ASP A 212 -4.71 12.02 15.88
CA ASP A 212 -3.51 12.61 16.46
C ASP A 212 -2.92 13.71 15.54
N ASN A 213 -2.97 13.51 14.23
CA ASN A 213 -2.62 14.54 13.25
C ASN A 213 -3.53 15.76 13.34
N LEU A 214 -4.86 15.56 13.37
CA LEU A 214 -5.82 16.65 13.48
C LEU A 214 -5.69 17.41 14.80
N LYS A 215 -5.37 16.73 15.91
CA LYS A 215 -5.06 17.39 17.20
C LYS A 215 -3.86 18.32 17.08
N ARG A 216 -2.77 17.85 16.48
CA ARG A 216 -1.57 18.67 16.26
C ARG A 216 -1.84 19.86 15.34
N ILE A 217 -2.60 19.64 14.27
CA ILE A 217 -2.97 20.70 13.32
C ILE A 217 -3.84 21.76 14.02
N LYS A 218 -4.87 21.33 14.76
CA LYS A 218 -5.74 22.24 15.52
C LYS A 218 -4.93 23.08 16.52
N GLN A 219 -4.06 22.46 17.30
CA GLN A 219 -3.21 23.17 18.25
C GLN A 219 -2.34 24.25 17.58
N ARG A 220 -1.79 23.96 16.40
CA ARG A 220 -1.02 24.95 15.63
C ARG A 220 -1.89 26.07 15.07
N MET A 221 -3.08 25.76 14.55
CA MET A 221 -4.04 26.77 14.09
C MET A 221 -4.47 27.70 15.22
N GLU A 222 -4.72 27.16 16.41
CA GLU A 222 -5.07 27.93 17.61
C GLU A 222 -3.91 28.83 18.07
N ALA A 223 -2.67 28.34 18.02
CA ALA A 223 -1.49 29.16 18.32
C ALA A 223 -1.37 30.36 17.38
N LEU A 224 -1.56 30.15 16.07
CA LEU A 224 -1.55 31.24 15.08
C LEU A 224 -2.70 32.23 15.30
N ALA A 225 -3.87 31.78 15.77
CA ALA A 225 -4.98 32.68 16.08
C ALA A 225 -4.67 33.61 17.27
N VAL A 226 -3.95 33.11 18.28
CA VAL A 226 -3.51 33.91 19.44
C VAL A 226 -2.48 34.97 19.06
N GLU A 227 -1.66 34.69 18.05
CA GLU A 227 -0.65 35.64 17.53
C GLU A 227 -1.27 36.81 16.72
N ASN A 228 -2.61 36.98 16.73
CA ASN A 228 -3.37 38.00 16.01
C ASN A 228 -3.07 38.03 14.49
N VAL A 229 -2.93 36.85 13.90
CA VAL A 229 -2.87 36.73 12.44
C VAL A 229 -4.25 37.10 11.90
N ASP A 230 -4.33 38.17 11.08
CA ASP A 230 -5.53 38.64 10.34
C ASP A 230 -5.96 37.63 9.26
N SER A 231 -6.08 36.35 9.60
CA SER A 231 -6.61 35.32 8.71
C SER A 231 -8.11 35.20 8.92
N GLU A 232 -8.88 35.76 7.99
CA GLU A 232 -10.36 35.69 7.98
C GLU A 232 -10.88 34.24 8.00
N HIS A 233 -10.08 33.29 7.51
CA HIS A 233 -10.47 31.88 7.36
C HIS A 233 -9.98 30.95 8.48
N ASN A 234 -8.97 31.33 9.25
CA ASN A 234 -8.39 30.45 10.28
C ASN A 234 -9.39 30.04 11.38
N PRO A 235 -10.23 30.95 11.95
CA PRO A 235 -11.23 30.56 12.95
C PRO A 235 -12.21 29.49 12.45
N LYS A 236 -12.72 29.66 11.21
CA LYS A 236 -13.62 28.70 10.58
C LYS A 236 -12.95 27.35 10.33
N ASN A 237 -11.68 27.34 9.95
CA ASN A 237 -10.92 26.11 9.78
C ASN A 237 -10.75 25.35 11.10
N ILE A 238 -10.50 26.06 12.21
CA ILE A 238 -10.42 25.47 13.56
C ILE A 238 -11.75 24.78 13.92
N GLU A 239 -12.89 25.42 13.65
CA GLU A 239 -14.21 24.84 13.90
C GLU A 239 -14.45 23.55 13.10
N ILE A 240 -14.13 23.56 11.79
CA ILE A 240 -14.26 22.38 10.93
C ILE A 240 -13.38 21.23 11.42
N VAL A 241 -12.13 21.53 11.81
CA VAL A 241 -11.21 20.54 12.37
C VAL A 241 -11.74 19.99 13.69
N ALA A 242 -12.25 20.84 14.59
CA ALA A 242 -12.81 20.41 15.86
C ALA A 242 -14.04 19.50 15.68
N GLN A 243 -14.93 19.83 14.74
CA GLN A 243 -16.10 19.01 14.43
C GLN A 243 -15.72 17.63 13.91
N ASN A 244 -14.81 17.57 12.93
CA ASN A 244 -14.32 16.29 12.39
C ASN A 244 -13.57 15.47 13.44
N LEU A 245 -12.76 16.12 14.27
CA LEU A 245 -12.03 15.46 15.35
C LEU A 245 -12.99 14.74 16.31
N SER A 246 -14.03 15.43 16.77
CA SER A 246 -15.05 14.84 17.66
C SER A 246 -15.75 13.63 17.02
N MET A 247 -16.09 13.75 15.73
CA MET A 247 -16.69 12.64 14.98
C MET A 247 -15.74 11.44 14.88
N TYR A 248 -14.46 11.66 14.56
CA TYR A 248 -13.47 10.60 14.41
C TYR A 248 -13.14 9.91 15.73
N GLU A 249 -13.06 10.66 16.83
CA GLU A 249 -12.86 10.08 18.17
C GLU A 249 -14.03 9.19 18.58
N THR A 250 -15.25 9.62 18.30
CA THR A 250 -16.46 8.82 18.54
C THR A 250 -16.43 7.54 17.70
N GLU A 251 -16.16 7.66 16.41
CA GLU A 251 -16.10 6.51 15.51
C GLU A 251 -14.96 5.55 15.86
N LEU A 252 -13.81 6.03 16.34
CA LEU A 252 -12.73 5.19 16.84
C LEU A 252 -13.18 4.34 18.04
N GLY A 253 -13.97 4.93 18.94
CA GLY A 253 -14.61 4.20 20.04
C GLY A 253 -15.53 3.09 19.54
N GLU A 254 -16.39 3.39 18.57
CA GLU A 254 -17.33 2.43 18.00
C GLU A 254 -16.64 1.30 17.21
N ILE A 255 -15.58 1.62 16.46
CA ILE A 255 -14.75 0.61 15.78
C ILE A 255 -14.11 -0.32 16.82
N ARG A 256 -13.52 0.22 17.89
CA ARG A 256 -12.91 -0.60 18.94
C ARG A 256 -13.91 -1.53 19.60
N LYS A 257 -15.11 -1.04 19.93
CA LYS A 257 -16.20 -1.86 20.49
C LYS A 257 -16.59 -2.98 19.54
N ALA A 258 -16.87 -2.66 18.28
CA ALA A 258 -17.28 -3.64 17.28
C ALA A 258 -16.23 -4.76 17.12
N ARG A 259 -14.95 -4.40 17.07
CA ARG A 259 -13.86 -5.36 16.96
C ARG A 259 -13.67 -6.18 18.23
N GLN A 260 -13.78 -5.58 19.42
CA GLN A 260 -13.68 -6.30 20.69
C GLN A 260 -14.81 -7.32 20.86
N SER A 261 -15.98 -7.06 20.30
CA SER A 261 -17.12 -7.99 20.30
C SER A 261 -17.06 -9.06 19.20
N THR A 262 -16.06 -9.03 18.32
CA THR A 262 -15.91 -9.99 17.21
C THR A 262 -14.74 -10.93 17.51
N SER A 263 -14.89 -12.23 17.23
CA SER A 263 -13.79 -13.19 17.42
C SER A 263 -12.65 -12.90 16.44
N MET A 264 -11.41 -13.29 16.78
CA MET A 264 -10.27 -13.10 15.88
C MET A 264 -10.45 -13.85 14.56
N VAL A 265 -10.97 -15.08 14.60
CA VAL A 265 -11.29 -15.89 13.41
C VAL A 265 -12.30 -15.17 12.51
N ASP A 266 -13.37 -14.60 13.09
CA ASP A 266 -14.36 -13.84 12.31
C ASP A 266 -13.76 -12.56 11.73
N LEU A 267 -12.89 -11.86 12.49
CA LEU A 267 -12.18 -10.69 12.00
C LEU A 267 -11.29 -11.04 10.79
N MET A 268 -10.53 -12.14 10.85
CA MET A 268 -9.72 -12.62 9.73
C MET A 268 -10.59 -12.93 8.50
N GLY A 269 -11.73 -13.60 8.70
CA GLY A 269 -12.69 -13.88 7.62
C GLY A 269 -13.29 -12.62 7.00
N MET A 270 -13.70 -11.64 7.82
CA MET A 270 -14.23 -10.35 7.36
C MET A 270 -13.18 -9.52 6.61
N LEU A 271 -11.91 -9.57 7.04
CA LEU A 271 -10.80 -8.92 6.33
C LEU A 271 -10.58 -9.56 4.95
N GLY A 272 -10.69 -10.90 4.85
CA GLY A 272 -10.65 -11.60 3.55
C GLY A 272 -11.77 -11.14 2.62
N GLY A 273 -12.99 -10.99 3.13
CA GLY A 273 -14.11 -10.40 2.39
C GLY A 273 -13.82 -8.97 1.90
N ASN A 274 -13.25 -8.13 2.77
CA ASN A 274 -12.91 -6.74 2.41
C ASN A 274 -11.77 -6.64 1.38
N ALA A 275 -10.82 -7.59 1.40
CA ALA A 275 -9.81 -7.70 0.36
C ALA A 275 -10.45 -8.00 -1.00
N ASN A 276 -11.40 -8.93 -1.06
CA ASN A 276 -12.12 -9.27 -2.29
C ASN A 276 -12.90 -8.08 -2.88
N GLU A 277 -13.53 -7.27 -2.03
CA GLU A 277 -14.18 -6.02 -2.46
C GLU A 277 -13.16 -5.05 -3.10
N THR A 278 -11.97 -4.96 -2.52
CA THR A 278 -10.87 -4.13 -3.03
C THR A 278 -10.35 -4.66 -4.38
N PHE A 279 -10.22 -5.98 -4.52
CA PHE A 279 -9.86 -6.63 -5.79
C PHE A 279 -10.89 -6.39 -6.89
N GLU A 280 -12.18 -6.43 -6.55
CA GLU A 280 -13.26 -6.12 -7.50
C GLU A 280 -13.21 -4.65 -7.94
N GLY A 281 -12.88 -3.73 -7.03
CA GLY A 281 -12.64 -2.33 -7.34
C GLY A 281 -11.54 -2.15 -8.39
N TYR A 282 -10.41 -2.86 -8.22
CA TYR A 282 -9.33 -2.86 -9.20
C TYR A 282 -9.79 -3.44 -10.55
N ARG A 283 -10.44 -4.62 -10.55
CA ARG A 283 -10.89 -5.28 -11.80
C ARG A 283 -11.83 -4.40 -12.60
N LYS A 284 -12.78 -3.72 -11.94
CA LYS A 284 -13.69 -2.78 -12.60
C LYS A 284 -13.00 -1.50 -13.07
N GLY A 285 -12.00 -1.04 -12.33
CA GLY A 285 -11.35 0.25 -12.53
C GLY A 285 -10.24 0.24 -13.58
N TYR A 286 -9.45 -0.83 -13.65
CA TYR A 286 -8.11 -0.81 -14.27
C TYR A 286 -7.81 -2.02 -15.15
N ALA A 287 -8.31 -3.20 -14.80
CA ALA A 287 -8.00 -4.42 -15.54
C ALA A 287 -8.41 -4.29 -17.02
N GLY A 288 -7.45 -4.44 -17.93
CA GLY A 288 -7.65 -4.33 -19.37
C GLY A 288 -7.94 -2.91 -19.89
N LYS A 289 -7.81 -1.87 -19.07
CA LYS A 289 -8.02 -0.48 -19.48
C LYS A 289 -6.73 0.22 -19.90
N ASN A 290 -6.89 1.30 -20.66
CA ASN A 290 -5.78 2.13 -21.10
C ASN A 290 -5.16 2.89 -19.91
N ARG A 291 -3.87 2.66 -19.65
CA ARG A 291 -3.11 3.34 -18.59
C ARG A 291 -3.11 4.85 -18.69
N GLY A 292 -3.27 5.43 -19.89
CA GLY A 292 -3.38 6.87 -20.08
C GLY A 292 -4.71 7.49 -19.66
N GLU A 293 -5.73 6.68 -19.38
CA GLU A 293 -7.12 7.13 -19.14
C GLU A 293 -7.67 6.72 -17.77
N VAL A 294 -6.95 5.86 -17.04
CA VAL A 294 -7.36 5.40 -15.70
C VAL A 294 -7.02 6.41 -14.61
N ASP A 295 -7.75 6.38 -13.52
CA ASP A 295 -7.57 7.30 -12.40
C ASP A 295 -6.39 6.87 -11.51
N LEU A 296 -5.26 7.56 -11.61
CA LEU A 296 -4.07 7.24 -10.82
C LEU A 296 -4.30 7.42 -9.31
N GLU A 297 -5.10 8.41 -8.90
CA GLU A 297 -5.36 8.68 -7.49
C GLU A 297 -6.16 7.53 -6.87
N GLN A 298 -7.21 7.08 -7.56
CA GLN A 298 -8.01 5.95 -7.11
C GLN A 298 -7.22 4.64 -7.07
N LEU A 299 -6.26 4.44 -7.98
CA LEU A 299 -5.37 3.28 -7.93
C LEU A 299 -4.47 3.33 -6.69
N GLY A 300 -3.95 4.52 -6.36
CA GLY A 300 -3.20 4.75 -5.13
C GLY A 300 -4.03 4.42 -3.88
N ILE A 301 -5.30 4.82 -3.86
CA ILE A 301 -6.24 4.50 -2.76
C ILE A 301 -6.48 2.99 -2.65
N ILE A 302 -6.59 2.28 -3.77
CA ILE A 302 -6.71 0.80 -3.77
C ILE A 302 -5.46 0.17 -3.14
N CYS A 303 -4.26 0.62 -3.54
CA CYS A 303 -3.00 0.12 -2.97
C CYS A 303 -2.95 0.37 -1.46
N ASP A 304 -3.28 1.58 -1.02
CA ASP A 304 -3.28 1.93 0.40
C ASP A 304 -4.30 1.10 1.18
N ARG A 305 -5.54 0.96 0.68
CA ARG A 305 -6.58 0.16 1.35
C ARG A 305 -6.15 -1.29 1.50
N LEU A 306 -5.62 -1.88 0.43
CA LEU A 306 -5.16 -3.26 0.47
C LEU A 306 -3.95 -3.43 1.42
N GLY A 307 -3.06 -2.45 1.47
CA GLY A 307 -1.98 -2.38 2.45
C GLY A 307 -2.47 -2.32 3.91
N GLU A 308 -3.54 -1.57 4.20
CA GLU A 308 -4.15 -1.53 5.54
C GLU A 308 -4.85 -2.84 5.91
N ILE A 309 -5.43 -3.56 4.94
CA ILE A 309 -5.98 -4.90 5.16
C ILE A 309 -4.85 -5.89 5.48
N LEU A 310 -3.79 -5.89 4.68
CA LEU A 310 -2.63 -6.76 4.87
C LEU A 310 -2.01 -6.61 6.26
N ARG A 311 -1.78 -5.36 6.68
CA ARG A 311 -1.24 -5.05 8.02
C ARG A 311 -2.08 -5.71 9.12
N GLN A 312 -3.40 -5.59 9.03
CA GLN A 312 -4.30 -6.18 10.01
C GLN A 312 -4.28 -7.71 9.99
N MET A 313 -4.28 -8.33 8.81
CA MET A 313 -4.20 -9.80 8.70
C MET A 313 -2.90 -10.35 9.29
N VAL A 314 -1.78 -9.69 9.02
CA VAL A 314 -0.45 -10.04 9.54
C VAL A 314 -0.35 -9.82 11.05
N ASP A 315 -0.98 -8.77 11.58
CA ASP A 315 -1.00 -8.54 13.03
C ASP A 315 -1.84 -9.61 13.75
N LEU A 316 -2.95 -10.03 13.14
CA LEU A 316 -3.80 -11.10 13.67
C LEU A 316 -3.12 -12.47 13.57
N SER A 317 -2.40 -12.78 12.49
CA SER A 317 -1.69 -14.07 12.35
C SER A 317 -0.57 -14.28 13.37
N ARG A 318 -0.05 -13.18 13.95
CA ARG A 318 0.92 -13.25 15.06
C ARG A 318 0.27 -13.60 16.39
N ALA A 319 -1.03 -13.34 16.53
CA ALA A 319 -1.78 -13.57 17.75
C ALA A 319 -2.45 -14.96 17.76
N GLU A 320 -2.92 -15.42 16.60
CA GLU A 320 -3.63 -16.69 16.45
C GLU A 320 -3.31 -17.32 15.10
N GLU A 321 -2.90 -18.59 15.11
CA GLU A 321 -2.66 -19.38 13.91
C GLU A 321 -3.98 -19.66 13.19
N ASN A 322 -4.00 -19.43 11.88
CA ASN A 322 -5.18 -19.65 11.06
C ASN A 322 -4.77 -19.84 9.60
N ASP A 323 -4.79 -21.09 9.13
CA ASP A 323 -4.42 -21.44 7.76
C ASP A 323 -5.16 -20.59 6.71
N THR A 324 -6.44 -20.30 6.93
CA THR A 324 -7.22 -19.49 5.97
C THR A 324 -6.70 -18.06 5.91
N ASN A 325 -6.32 -17.48 7.04
CA ASN A 325 -5.72 -16.15 7.10
C ASN A 325 -4.31 -16.13 6.51
N GLU A 326 -3.50 -17.15 6.74
CA GLU A 326 -2.18 -17.30 6.11
C GLU A 326 -2.30 -17.31 4.59
N ARG A 327 -3.25 -18.08 4.06
CA ARG A 327 -3.58 -18.06 2.63
C ARG A 327 -4.00 -16.68 2.18
N ASN A 328 -4.92 -16.03 2.88
CA ASN A 328 -5.37 -14.68 2.54
C ASN A 328 -4.21 -13.67 2.51
N ILE A 329 -3.26 -13.75 3.44
CA ILE A 329 -2.07 -12.89 3.48
C ILE A 329 -1.26 -13.04 2.20
N GLU A 330 -1.03 -14.27 1.73
CA GLU A 330 -0.31 -14.51 0.47
C GLU A 330 -1.04 -13.88 -0.72
N ILE A 331 -2.35 -14.12 -0.84
CA ILE A 331 -3.17 -13.56 -1.93
C ILE A 331 -3.13 -12.04 -1.92
N VAL A 332 -3.30 -11.44 -0.76
CA VAL A 332 -3.28 -9.99 -0.58
C VAL A 332 -1.89 -9.43 -0.90
N CYS A 333 -0.81 -10.10 -0.52
CA CYS A 333 0.55 -9.70 -0.88
C CYS A 333 0.76 -9.72 -2.39
N ASP A 334 0.38 -10.81 -3.06
CA ASP A 334 0.58 -10.96 -4.50
C ASP A 334 -0.24 -9.92 -5.29
N GLN A 335 -1.50 -9.71 -4.91
CA GLN A 335 -2.35 -8.68 -5.51
C GLN A 335 -1.85 -7.26 -5.24
N LEU A 336 -1.39 -6.97 -4.02
CA LEU A 336 -0.82 -5.65 -3.70
C LEU A 336 0.46 -5.40 -4.50
N ALA A 337 1.36 -6.37 -4.61
CA ALA A 337 2.56 -6.25 -5.43
C ALA A 337 2.23 -5.95 -6.89
N MET A 338 1.21 -6.62 -7.45
CA MET A 338 0.73 -6.32 -8.81
C MET A 338 0.16 -4.91 -8.92
N TYR A 339 -0.67 -4.45 -7.97
CA TYR A 339 -1.25 -3.12 -8.00
C TYR A 339 -0.21 -2.02 -7.85
N GLU A 340 0.83 -2.24 -7.06
CA GLU A 340 1.96 -1.32 -6.92
C GLU A 340 2.76 -1.18 -8.22
N GLN A 341 2.98 -2.29 -8.92
CA GLN A 341 3.60 -2.27 -10.25
C GLN A 341 2.72 -1.55 -11.28
N GLU A 342 1.41 -1.79 -11.26
CA GLU A 342 0.47 -1.11 -12.15
C GLU A 342 0.41 0.39 -11.85
N PHE A 343 0.43 0.79 -10.57
CA PHE A 343 0.48 2.20 -10.17
C PHE A 343 1.69 2.91 -10.80
N GLU A 344 2.86 2.29 -10.69
CA GLU A 344 4.09 2.81 -11.27
C GLU A 344 4.03 2.88 -12.81
N ALA A 345 3.46 1.85 -13.47
CA ALA A 345 3.27 1.83 -14.91
C ALA A 345 2.31 2.95 -15.37
N VAL A 346 1.17 3.12 -14.71
CA VAL A 346 0.19 4.18 -14.99
C VAL A 346 0.83 5.55 -14.77
N ARG A 347 1.53 5.74 -13.65
CA ARG A 347 2.25 6.99 -13.36
C ARG A 347 3.24 7.35 -14.46
N ASN A 348 4.00 6.39 -14.95
CA ASN A 348 5.00 6.62 -16.00
C ASN A 348 4.37 6.96 -17.36
N VAL A 349 3.22 6.37 -17.69
CA VAL A 349 2.48 6.70 -18.93
C VAL A 349 1.85 8.08 -18.86
N GLN A 350 1.30 8.45 -17.70
CA GLN A 350 0.62 9.73 -17.48
C GLN A 350 1.58 10.88 -17.15
N ALA A 351 2.84 10.58 -16.80
CA ALA A 351 3.84 11.60 -16.52
C ALA A 351 4.04 12.51 -17.74
N PRO A 352 4.11 13.83 -17.57
CA PRO A 352 4.36 14.75 -18.66
C PRO A 352 5.71 14.40 -19.32
N LYS A 353 5.68 14.11 -20.63
CA LYS A 353 6.91 13.91 -21.41
C LYS A 353 7.72 15.21 -21.34
N LYS A 354 8.94 15.14 -20.76
CA LYS A 354 9.89 16.25 -20.81
C LYS A 354 10.19 16.53 -22.29
N SER A 355 9.73 17.68 -22.77
CA SER A 355 10.00 18.23 -24.10
C SER A 355 11.44 18.69 -24.23
#